data_AF-A0A1C0UYG7-F1
#
_entry.id   AF-A0A1C0UYG7-F1
#
_cell.length_a   1.000
_cell.length_b   1.000
_cell.length_c   1.000
_cell.angle_alpha   90.00
_cell.angle_beta   90.00
_cell.angle_gamma   90.00
#
_symmetry.space_group_name_H-M   'P 1'
#
loop_
_entity.id
_entity.type
_entity.pdbx_description
1 polymer ?
#
loop_
_entity_poly.entity_id
_entity_poly.type
_entity_poly.pdbx_seq_one_letter_code
_entity_poly.pdbx_strand_id
1 'polypeptide(L)' 'MNQPIELSLEQQFSIRSFATQVQHMSHDQAKDFLVKLYEQMVVREATYQELLKHQWGLDSGSTLA' A
#
# COMPACT_ATOMS: atom_id res chain seq x y z
N MET A 1 0.96 18.98 -3.68
CA MET A 1 2.17 18.43 -3.03
C MET A 1 3.36 18.80 -3.90
N ASN A 2 4.18 19.77 -3.51
CA ASN A 2 5.26 20.31 -4.38
C ASN A 2 6.61 19.60 -4.20
N GLN A 3 6.68 18.58 -3.34
CA GLN A 3 7.89 17.78 -3.13
C GLN A 3 7.52 16.29 -3.03
N PRO A 4 8.41 15.38 -3.47
CA PRO A 4 8.27 13.95 -3.23
C PRO A 4 8.12 13.65 -1.74
N ILE A 5 7.36 12.61 -1.40
CA ILE A 5 7.24 12.15 -0.01
C ILE A 5 8.58 11.55 0.40
N GLU A 6 9.18 12.09 1.48
CA GLU A 6 10.35 11.50 2.11
C GLU A 6 9.93 10.44 3.12
N LEU A 7 10.67 9.34 3.17
CA LEU A 7 10.44 8.28 4.15
C LEU A 7 11.00 8.68 5.51
N SER A 8 10.23 8.44 6.57
CA SER A 8 10.71 8.61 7.94
C SER A 8 11.85 7.61 8.25
N LEU A 9 12.62 7.87 9.31
CA LEU A 9 13.70 6.96 9.74
C LEU A 9 13.17 5.55 10.04
N GLU A 10 12.01 5.45 10.67
CA GLU A 10 11.34 4.18 11.00
C GLU A 10 10.91 3.44 9.74
N GLN A 11 10.41 4.15 8.72
CA GLN A 11 10.05 3.55 7.43
C GLN A 11 11.30 3.04 6.70
N GLN A 12 12.40 3.80 6.72
CA GLN A 12 13.68 3.35 6.17
C GLN A 12 14.22 2.12 6.90
N PHE A 13 14.15 2.11 8.24
CA PHE A 13 14.53 0.96 9.06
C PHE A 13 13.67 -0.27 8.78
N SER A 14 12.36 -0.07 8.61
CA SER A 14 11.42 -1.13 8.26
C SER A 14 11.77 -1.77 6.92
N ILE A 15 12.09 -0.97 5.90
CA ILE A 15 12.51 -1.46 4.58
C ILE A 15 13.81 -2.28 4.69
N ARG A 16 14.80 -1.79 5.45
CA ARG A 16 16.06 -2.51 5.66
C ARG A 16 15.84 -3.85 6.36
N SER A 17 15.02 -3.85 7.42
CA SER A 17 14.68 -5.07 8.16
C SER A 17 13.91 -6.08 7.30
N PHE A 18 13.02 -5.60 6.43
CA PHE A 18 12.31 -6.45 5.47
C PHE A 18 13.26 -7.05 4.43
N ALA A 19 14.20 -6.26 3.89
CA ALA A 19 15.19 -6.76 2.93
C ALA A 19 16.05 -7.90 3.50
N THR A 20 16.48 -7.80 4.77
CA THR A 20 17.20 -8.89 5.44
C THR A 20 16.34 -10.16 5.55
N GLN A 21 15.02 -10.05 5.77
CA GLN A 21 14.13 -11.21 5.79
C GLN A 21 13.99 -11.84 4.40
N VAL A 22 13.86 -11.02 3.35
CA VAL A 22 13.76 -11.50 1.96
C VAL A 22 14.99 -12.30 1.53
N GLN A 23 16.19 -11.94 2.01
CA GLN A 23 17.42 -12.69 1.72
C GLN A 23 17.38 -14.15 2.22
N HIS A 24 16.55 -14.46 3.22
CA HIS A 24 16.42 -15.80 3.78
C HIS A 24 15.22 -16.57 3.21
N MET A 25 14.44 -15.97 2.30
CA MET A 25 13.32 -16.65 1.66
C MET A 25 13.81 -17.62 0.59
N SER A 26 13.18 -18.79 0.51
CA SER A 26 13.29 -19.62 -0.68
C SER A 26 12.68 -18.92 -1.89
N HIS A 27 13.03 -19.40 -3.08
CA HIS A 27 12.47 -18.87 -4.33
C HIS A 27 10.93 -18.95 -4.36
N ASP A 28 10.34 -20.04 -3.90
CA ASP A 28 8.89 -20.22 -3.90
C ASP A 28 8.22 -19.33 -2.84
N GLN A 29 8.84 -19.21 -1.66
CA GLN A 29 8.38 -18.27 -0.63
C GLN A 29 8.39 -16.82 -1.14
N ALA A 30 9.45 -16.41 -1.84
CA ALA A 30 9.55 -15.06 -2.40
C ALA A 30 8.45 -14.80 -3.44
N LYS A 31 8.17 -15.77 -4.32
CA LYS A 31 7.07 -15.66 -5.30
C LYS A 31 5.71 -15.55 -4.64
N ASP A 32 5.41 -16.43 -3.69
CA ASP A 32 4.15 -16.40 -2.95
C ASP A 32 3.99 -15.09 -2.17
N PHE A 33 5.09 -14.58 -1.59
CA PHE A 33 5.09 -13.32 -0.88
C PHE A 33 4.82 -12.14 -1.82
N LEU A 34 5.43 -12.11 -3.01
CA LEU A 34 5.23 -11.05 -3.99
C LEU A 34 3.78 -10.95 -4.45
N VAL A 35 3.12 -12.08 -4.71
CA VAL A 35 1.69 -12.10 -5.10
C VAL A 35 0.82 -11.53 -3.99
N LYS A 36 1.04 -11.97 -2.74
CA LYS A 36 0.28 -11.49 -1.58
C LYS A 36 0.52 -10.02 -1.28
N LEU A 37 1.76 -9.56 -1.41
CA LEU A 37 2.11 -8.15 -1.23
C LEU A 37 1.39 -7.27 -2.25
N TYR A 38 1.36 -7.70 -3.52
CA TYR A 38 0.64 -6.97 -4.57
C TYR A 38 -0.86 -6.90 -4.32
N GLU A 39 -1.49 -8.02 -3.92
CA GLU A 39 -2.89 -8.04 -3.51
C GLU A 39 -3.17 -7.02 -2.39
N GLN A 40 -2.34 -7.00 -1.34
CA GLN A 40 -2.48 -6.04 -0.25
C GLN A 40 -2.28 -4.59 -0.70
N MET A 41 -1.39 -4.34 -1.66
CA MET A 41 -1.21 -3.00 -2.22
C MET A 41 -2.47 -2.52 -2.96
N VAL A 42 -3.11 -3.38 -3.75
CA VAL A 42 -4.36 -3.07 -4.47
C VAL A 42 -5.50 -2.80 -3.48
N VAL A 43 -5.67 -3.63 -2.45
CA VAL A 43 -6.69 -3.39 -1.40
C VAL A 43 -6.44 -2.06 -0.68
N ARG A 44 -5.18 -1.77 -0.33
CA ARG A 44 -4.81 -0.51 0.31
C ARG A 44 -5.10 0.71 -0.58
N GLU A 45 -4.80 0.61 -1.87
CA GLU A 45 -5.09 1.66 -2.84
C GLU A 45 -6.60 1.92 -2.92
N ALA A 46 -7.41 0.89 -3.15
CA ALA A 46 -8.86 1.00 -3.23
C ALA A 46 -9.45 1.59 -1.94
N THR A 47 -8.93 1.19 -0.78
CA THR A 47 -9.34 1.73 0.52
C THR A 47 -9.06 3.22 0.63
N TYR A 48 -7.87 3.69 0.25
CA TYR A 48 -7.55 5.12 0.29
C TYR A 48 -8.37 5.91 -0.73
N GLN A 49 -8.59 5.38 -1.93
CA GLN A 49 -9.45 6.03 -2.93
C GLN A 49 -10.85 6.26 -2.36
N GLU A 50 -11.43 5.26 -1.69
CA GLU A 50 -12.77 5.38 -1.11
C GLU A 50 -12.80 6.39 0.05
N LEU A 51 -11.81 6.36 0.94
CA LEU A 51 -11.70 7.36 2.03
C LEU A 51 -11.59 8.80 1.50
N LEU A 52 -10.87 9.00 0.38
CA LEU A 52 -10.73 10.31 -0.25
C LEU A 52 -12.02 10.77 -0.92
N LYS A 53 -12.76 9.88 -1.60
CA LYS A 53 -14.07 10.23 -2.17
C LYS A 53 -15.05 10.68 -1.09
N HIS A 54 -15.08 9.99 0.05
CA HIS A 54 -15.87 10.39 1.21
C HIS A 54 -15.47 11.76 1.73
N GLN A 55 -14.17 12.01 1.92
CA GLN A 55 -13.67 13.30 2.37
C GLN A 55 -14.02 14.43 1.39
N TRP A 56 -14.12 14.15 0.10
CA TRP A 56 -14.44 15.13 -0.94
C TRP A 56 -15.95 15.23 -1.22
N GLY A 57 -16.80 14.47 -0.52
CA GLY A 57 -18.25 14.48 -0.71
C GLY A 57 -18.71 13.90 -2.06
N LEU A 58 -17.86 13.09 -2.71
CA LEU A 58 -18.15 12.47 -4.01
C LEU A 58 -19.03 11.22 -3.88
N ASP A 59 -19.20 10.70 -2.66
CA ASP A 59 -20.08 9.57 -2.36
C ASP A 59 -21.57 9.94 -2.50
N SER A 60 -21.89 11.24 -2.48
CA SER A 60 -23.25 11.79 -2.56
C SER A 60 -23.86 11.79 -3.97
N GLY A 61 -23.15 11.28 -4.99
CA GLY A 61 -23.59 11.33 -6.39
C GLY A 61 -24.48 10.17 -6.87
N SER A 62 -24.72 9.15 -6.04
CA SER A 62 -25.55 7.98 -6.40
C SER A 62 -26.90 7.95 -5.67
N THR A 63 -27.51 9.12 -5.44
CA THR A 63 -28.97 9.22 -5.23
C THR A 63 -29.61 9.72 -6.52
N LEU A 64 -29.74 8.80 -7.49
CA LEU A 64 -30.85 8.86 -8.45
C LEU A 64 -31.94 7.94 -7.91
N ALA A 65 -32.90 8.54 -7.22
CA ALA A 65 -34.25 8.02 -6.99
C ALA A 65 -35.22 9.04 -7.60
#